data_AF-A0A956BP88-F1
#
_entry.id   AF-A0A956BP88-F1
#
_cell.length_a   1.000
_cell.length_b   1.000
_cell.length_c   1.000
_cell.angle_alpha   90.00
_cell.angle_beta   90.00
_cell.angle_gamma   90.00
#
_symmetry.space_group_name_H-M   'P 1'
#
loop_
_entity.id
_entity.type
_entity.pdbx_description
1 polymer ?
#
loop_
_entity_poly.entity_id
_entity_poly.type
_entity_poly.pdbx_seq_one_letter_code
_entity_poly.pdbx_strand_id
1 'polypeptide(L)'
;MAAPFPYRLEQQLGIGGSGVVYAGVHVPTGIGVAIKTVHTASRAAALTLDRELAAMTRLRHPGILHLYDHGVARAGDPVPEGVAWLALELA
;
A
#
# COMPACT_ATOMS: atom_id res chain seq x y z
N MET A 1 3.68 4.48 14.92
CA MET A 1 4.97 4.72 14.26
C MET A 1 4.93 3.97 12.94
N ALA A 2 5.09 4.64 11.79
CA ALA A 2 5.11 3.92 10.50
C ALA A 2 6.30 2.95 10.47
N ALA A 3 6.04 1.69 10.14
CA ALA A 3 7.08 0.67 9.98
C ALA A 3 8.01 1.07 8.81
N PRO A 4 9.31 0.73 8.86
CA PRO A 4 10.17 0.81 7.66
C PRO A 4 9.55 -0.04 6.55
N PHE A 5 9.64 0.39 5.28
CA PHE A 5 9.08 -0.31 4.13
C PHE A 5 9.74 -1.70 3.97
N PRO A 6 9.12 -2.80 4.46
CA PRO A 6 9.79 -4.11 4.55
C PRO A 6 9.58 -4.96 3.29
N TYR A 7 9.26 -4.32 2.16
CA TYR A 7 8.91 -4.98 0.90
C TYR A 7 9.96 -4.73 -0.16
N ARG A 8 10.28 -5.78 -0.91
CA ARG A 8 10.99 -5.64 -2.19
C ARG A 8 9.94 -5.52 -3.29
N LEU A 9 9.98 -4.43 -4.06
CA LEU A 9 9.17 -4.30 -5.26
C LEU A 9 9.70 -5.21 -6.36
N GLU A 10 8.79 -5.79 -7.13
CA GLU A 10 9.08 -6.60 -8.30
C GLU A 10 8.59 -5.85 -9.56
N GLN A 11 7.59 -6.38 -10.24
CA GLN A 11 7.03 -5.76 -11.45
C GLN A 11 5.83 -4.85 -11.14
N GLN A 12 5.61 -3.85 -12.00
CA GLN A 12 4.39 -3.06 -11.97
C GLN A 12 3.21 -3.90 -12.47
N LEU A 13 2.12 -3.95 -11.71
CA LEU A 13 0.87 -4.63 -12.05
C LEU A 13 -0.14 -3.71 -12.73
N GLY A 14 -0.11 -2.41 -12.41
CA GLY A 14 -1.01 -1.44 -13.01
C GLY A 14 -0.78 0.00 -12.57
N ILE A 15 -1.33 0.95 -13.33
CA ILE A 15 -1.33 2.38 -13.01
C ILE A 15 -2.77 2.88 -13.13
N GLY A 16 -3.20 3.72 -12.19
CA GLY A 16 -4.49 4.41 -12.26
C GLY A 16 -4.42 5.81 -11.66
N GLY A 17 -5.56 6.50 -11.62
CA GLY A 17 -5.62 7.89 -11.16
C GLY A 17 -5.23 8.11 -9.69
N SER A 18 -5.21 7.05 -8.87
CA SER A 18 -4.77 7.12 -7.47
C SER A 18 -3.28 6.85 -7.28
N GLY A 19 -2.59 6.24 -8.25
CA GLY A 19 -1.17 5.87 -8.13
C GLY A 19 -0.84 4.57 -8.88
N VAL A 20 0.16 3.85 -8.39
CA VAL A 20 0.73 2.67 -9.06
C VAL A 20 0.58 1.45 -8.17
N VAL A 21 0.34 0.30 -8.78
CA VAL A 21 0.33 -1.00 -8.10
C VAL A 21 1.52 -1.82 -8.58
N TYR A 22 2.29 -2.34 -7.64
CA TYR A 22 3.42 -3.23 -7.88
C TYR A 22 3.14 -4.60 -7.26
N ALA A 23 3.66 -5.66 -7.87
CA ALA A 23 3.92 -6.89 -7.17
C ALA A 23 5.10 -6.65 -6.22
N GLY A 24 5.08 -7.29 -5.07
CA GLY A 24 6.17 -7.22 -4.11
C GLY A 24 6.21 -8.44 -3.22
N VAL A 25 7.28 -8.52 -2.44
CA VAL A 25 7.50 -9.60 -1.47
C VAL A 25 7.85 -8.98 -0.13
N HIS A 26 7.15 -9.40 0.93
CA HIS A 26 7.53 -9.07 2.29
C HIS A 26 8.84 -9.78 2.62
N VAL A 27 9.93 -9.02 2.74
CA VAL A 27 11.28 -9.58 2.86
C VAL A 27 11.43 -10.53 4.05
N PRO A 28 10.91 -10.23 5.25
CA PRO A 28 11.02 -11.14 6.39
C PRO A 28 10.27 -12.46 6.27
N THR A 29 9.12 -12.49 5.57
CA THR A 29 8.25 -13.68 5.54
C THR A 29 8.18 -14.38 4.19
N GLY A 30 8.69 -13.75 3.12
CA GLY A 30 8.58 -14.26 1.75
C GLY A 30 7.16 -14.22 1.17
N ILE A 31 6.19 -13.63 1.87
CA ILE A 31 4.80 -13.54 1.41
C ILE A 31 4.71 -12.56 0.23
N GLY A 32 4.12 -13.01 -0.87
CA GLY A 32 3.79 -12.16 -2.02
C GLY A 32 2.65 -11.21 -1.70
N VAL A 33 2.79 -9.95 -2.11
CA VAL A 33 1.84 -8.87 -1.84
C VAL A 33 1.66 -7.97 -3.07
N ALA A 34 0.52 -7.29 -3.14
CA ALA A 34 0.33 -6.15 -4.02
C ALA A 34 0.63 -4.86 -3.23
N ILE A 35 1.60 -4.08 -3.68
CA ILE A 35 1.92 -2.76 -3.10
C ILE A 35 1.26 -1.67 -3.93
N LYS A 36 0.21 -1.05 -3.38
CA LYS A 36 -0.46 0.10 -3.97
C LYS A 36 0.09 1.40 -3.40
N THR A 37 0.58 2.28 -4.25
CA THR A 37 0.91 3.66 -3.90
C THR A 37 -0.29 4.57 -4.13
N VAL A 38 -0.49 5.56 -3.26
CA VAL A 38 -1.59 6.51 -3.32
C VAL A 38 -1.09 7.94 -3.20
N HIS A 39 -1.32 8.74 -4.25
CA HIS A 39 -1.00 10.16 -4.24
C HIS A 39 -2.01 10.92 -3.36
N THR A 40 -1.54 11.44 -2.23
CA THR A 40 -2.32 12.26 -1.29
C THR A 40 -2.06 13.75 -1.48
N ALA A 41 -2.16 14.22 -2.74
CA ALA A 41 -1.83 15.60 -3.12
C ALA A 41 -2.75 16.69 -2.50
N SER A 42 -3.84 16.29 -1.84
CA SER A 42 -4.73 17.20 -1.12
C SER A 42 -5.18 16.61 0.22
N ARG A 43 -5.59 17.49 1.13
CA ARG A 43 -6.21 17.08 2.41
C ARG A 43 -7.46 16.22 2.18
N ALA A 44 -8.23 16.49 1.13
CA ALA A 44 -9.39 15.67 0.78
C ALA A 44 -8.98 14.25 0.37
N ALA A 45 -7.93 14.11 -0.44
CA ALA A 45 -7.40 12.80 -0.84
C ALA A 45 -6.86 12.01 0.37
N ALA A 46 -6.15 12.67 1.28
CA ALA A 46 -5.69 12.05 2.53
C ALA A 46 -6.87 11.56 3.39
N LEU A 47 -7.90 12.38 3.59
CA LEU A 47 -9.09 11.99 4.35
C LEU A 47 -9.87 10.83 3.71
N THR A 48 -9.91 10.78 2.37
CA THR A 48 -10.51 9.65 1.66
C THR A 48 -9.71 8.38 1.91
N LEU A 49 -8.37 8.43 1.82
CA LEU A 49 -7.51 7.30 2.11
C LEU A 49 -7.65 6.81 3.56
N ASP A 50 -7.71 7.72 4.53
CA ASP A 50 -7.92 7.37 5.94
C ASP A 50 -9.23 6.60 6.15
N ARG A 51 -10.30 7.00 5.45
CA ARG A 51 -11.59 6.30 5.49
C ARG A 51 -11.51 4.91 4.86
N GLU A 52 -10.82 4.78 3.73
CA GLU A 52 -10.61 3.49 3.07
C GLU A 52 -9.83 2.53 3.97
N LEU A 53 -8.69 2.98 4.53
CA LEU A 53 -7.89 2.21 5.49
C LEU A 53 -8.72 1.79 6.70
N ALA A 54 -9.51 2.71 7.27
CA ALA A 54 -10.38 2.41 8.40
C ALA A 54 -11.45 1.37 8.05
N ALA A 55 -11.99 1.36 6.82
CA ALA A 55 -12.92 0.35 6.37
C ALA A 55 -12.23 -1.01 6.18
N MET A 56 -11.08 -1.05 5.50
CA MET A 56 -10.33 -2.28 5.21
C MET A 56 -9.80 -2.97 6.48
N THR A 57 -9.34 -2.19 7.47
CA THR A 57 -8.86 -2.73 8.75
C THR A 57 -9.96 -3.38 9.58
N ARG A 58 -11.20 -2.91 9.47
CA ARG A 58 -12.35 -3.46 10.22
C ARG A 58 -13.03 -4.64 9.53
N LEU A 59 -12.83 -4.80 8.22
CA LEU A 59 -13.63 -5.72 7.42
C LEU A 59 -12.83 -6.96 7.04
N ARG A 60 -13.24 -8.11 7.56
CA ARG A 60 -12.68 -9.43 7.20
C ARG A 60 -13.76 -10.23 6.49
N HIS A 61 -13.66 -10.35 5.17
CA HIS A 61 -14.62 -11.08 4.35
C HIS A 61 -13.91 -11.76 3.18
N PRO A 62 -14.28 -12.99 2.78
CA PRO A 62 -13.62 -13.73 1.70
C PRO A 62 -13.59 -13.01 0.34
N GLY A 63 -14.49 -12.05 0.13
CA GLY A 63 -14.54 -11.26 -1.12
C GLY A 63 -13.71 -9.97 -1.09
N ILE A 64 -12.92 -9.72 -0.04
CA ILE A 64 -12.23 -8.45 0.17
C ILE A 64 -10.77 -8.73 0.49
N LEU A 65 -9.89 -8.13 -0.31
CA LEU A 65 -8.44 -8.33 -0.20
C LEU A 65 -7.96 -7.97 1.19
N HIS A 66 -7.11 -8.83 1.75
CA HIS A 66 -6.51 -8.56 3.04
C HIS A 66 -5.53 -7.39 2.98
N LEU A 67 -5.64 -6.44 3.92
CA LEU A 67 -4.63 -5.41 4.15
C LEU A 67 -3.61 -5.94 5.17
N TYR A 68 -2.39 -6.19 4.73
CA TYR A 68 -1.30 -6.65 5.59
C TYR A 68 -0.66 -5.50 6.38
N ASP A 69 -0.36 -4.39 5.71
CA ASP A 69 0.31 -3.23 6.30
C ASP A 69 0.03 -1.97 5.47
N HIS A 70 0.32 -0.80 6.04
CA HIS A 70 0.27 0.47 5.34
C HIS A 70 1.20 1.50 5.97
N GLY A 71 1.60 2.50 5.19
CA GLY A 71 2.46 3.55 5.68
C GLY A 71 2.62 4.72 4.73
N VAL A 72 3.58 5.58 5.05
CA VAL A 72 4.00 6.69 4.20
C VAL A 72 5.46 6.45 3.86
N ALA A 73 5.78 6.54 2.57
CA ALA A 73 7.12 6.36 2.06
C ALA A 73 8.06 7.43 2.59
N ARG A 74 9.27 7.01 2.96
CA ARG A 74 10.36 7.84 3.43
C ARG A 74 11.43 7.96 2.37
N ALA A 75 12.33 8.93 2.53
CA ALA A 75 13.55 8.99 1.74
C ALA A 75 14.29 7.64 1.78
N GLY A 76 14.61 7.10 0.60
CA GLY A 76 15.31 5.82 0.43
C GLY A 76 14.41 4.60 0.22
N ASP A 77 13.09 4.73 0.39
CA ASP A 77 12.14 3.68 0.02
C ASP A 77 12.05 3.51 -1.51
N PRO A 78 11.70 2.33 -2.04
CA PRO A 78 11.63 2.07 -3.48
C PRO A 78 10.38 2.67 -4.16
N VAL A 79 9.77 3.68 -3.54
CA VAL A 79 8.61 4.44 -4.04
C VAL A 79 8.82 5.93 -3.75
N PRO A 80 8.15 6.85 -4.46
CA PRO A 80 8.35 8.28 -4.22
C PRO A 80 8.09 8.68 -2.77
N GLU A 81 8.97 9.51 -2.22
CA GLU A 81 8.87 9.99 -0.83
C GLU A 81 7.53 10.72 -0.57
N GLY A 82 6.98 10.53 0.63
CA GLY A 82 5.74 11.17 1.07
C GLY A 82 4.46 10.55 0.49
N VAL A 83 4.59 9.62 -0.45
CA VAL A 83 3.44 8.87 -0.99
C VAL A 83 2.98 7.81 0.01
N ALA A 84 1.67 7.70 0.20
CA ALA A 84 1.12 6.64 1.03
C ALA A 84 1.22 5.30 0.28
N TRP A 85 1.48 4.22 1.00
CA TRP A 85 1.54 2.87 0.46
C TRP A 85 0.67 1.91 1.27
N LEU A 86 0.10 0.92 0.59
CA LEU A 86 -0.69 -0.17 1.17
C LEU A 86 -0.13 -1.50 0.68
N ALA A 87 0.08 -2.43 1.59
CA ALA A 87 0.43 -3.81 1.29
C ALA A 87 -0.82 -4.69 1.38
N LEU A 88 -1.25 -5.19 0.24
CA LEU A 88 -2.47 -5.95 0.06
C LEU A 88 -2.16 -7.40 -0.30
N GLU A 89 -3.13 -8.27 -0.09
CA GLU A 89 -3.20 -9.59 -0.70
C GLU A 89 -2.99 -9.49 -2.23
N LEU A 90 -2.15 -10.39 -2.75
CA LEU A 90 -1.89 -10.54 -4.17
C LEU A 90 -2.86 -11.57 -4.74
N ALA A 91 -3.75 -11.14 -5.64
CA ALA A 91 -4.77 -11.98 -6.27
C ALA A 91 -4.45 -12.26 -7.75
#